data_AF-A0A8J2WAT3-F1
#
_entry.id   AF-A0A8J2WAT3-F1
#
_cell.length_a   1.000
_cell.length_b   1.000
_cell.length_c   1.000
_cell.angle_alpha   90.00
_cell.angle_beta   90.00
_cell.angle_gamma   90.00
#
_symmetry.space_group_name_H-M   'P 1'
#
loop_
_entity.id
_entity.type
_entity.pdbx_description
1 polymer ?
#
loop_
_entity_poly.entity_id
_entity_poly.type
_entity_poly.pdbx_seq_one_letter_code
_entity_poly.pdbx_strand_id
1 'polypeptide(L)'
;MDMTFKPKSTPRTENEPDLIKWWLLKGDKVQEFCNELDNLVFPGEGHKDVNANWMDIQAKILKAAGKVLGRTKGGKRIPMETWWWSEPVRTALRRKKEAFKTWQSTKTNEDRQQYKQSKKEARQVIAVERSKATKELYASLEKKDGHKLIYKLAKLRNQATKDFVKNKILKGPDGNLVYNSKDILKTWHQYYDEALDK
;
A
#
# COMPACT_ATOMS: atom_id res chain seq x y z
N MET A 1 31.87 -15.94 18.19
CA MET A 1 30.50 -15.91 18.73
C MET A 1 29.53 -15.86 17.57
N ASP A 2 28.85 -16.97 17.26
CA ASP A 2 27.87 -17.03 16.17
C ASP A 2 26.51 -16.50 16.64
N MET A 3 26.16 -15.29 16.21
CA MET A 3 24.85 -14.70 16.47
C MET A 3 23.82 -15.27 15.49
N THR A 4 23.06 -16.27 15.94
CA THR A 4 21.96 -16.84 15.15
C THR A 4 20.74 -15.91 15.20
N PHE A 5 20.53 -15.12 14.15
CA PHE A 5 19.29 -14.37 13.97
C PHE A 5 18.15 -15.32 13.60
N LYS A 6 17.34 -15.71 14.60
CA LYS A 6 16.05 -16.36 14.34
C LYS A 6 15.05 -15.30 13.84
N PRO A 7 14.44 -15.45 12.66
CA PRO A 7 13.38 -14.55 12.24
C PRO A 7 12.20 -14.71 13.19
N LYS A 8 11.86 -13.64 13.92
CA LYS A 8 10.64 -13.58 14.73
C LYS A 8 9.45 -13.70 13.78
N SER A 9 8.72 -14.81 13.84
CA SER A 9 7.40 -14.90 13.22
C SER A 9 6.48 -13.99 14.00
N THR A 10 6.15 -12.81 13.45
CA THR A 10 5.08 -11.98 13.99
C THR A 10 3.79 -12.79 13.87
N PRO A 11 3.01 -12.96 14.96
CA PRO A 11 1.70 -13.59 14.86
C PRO A 11 0.86 -12.82 13.84
N ARG A 12 0.15 -13.57 13.00
CA ARG A 12 -0.76 -13.01 12.01
C ARG A 12 -1.89 -12.35 12.79
N THR A 13 -2.03 -11.03 12.71
CA THR A 13 -3.18 -10.33 13.30
C THR A 13 -4.44 -10.86 12.61
N GLU A 14 -5.28 -11.58 13.35
CA GLU A 14 -6.46 -12.27 12.82
C GLU A 14 -7.54 -11.32 12.28
N ASN A 15 -7.41 -10.02 12.55
CA ASN A 15 -8.32 -8.98 12.08
C ASN A 15 -7.52 -7.86 11.38
N GLU A 16 -7.04 -8.12 10.16
CA GLU A 16 -6.70 -6.99 9.27
C GLU A 16 -8.02 -6.25 8.96
N PRO A 17 -8.11 -4.93 9.19
CA PRO A 17 -9.35 -4.20 9.01
C PRO A 17 -9.82 -4.30 7.55
N ASP A 18 -11.12 -4.56 7.36
CA ASP A 18 -11.75 -4.59 6.04
C ASP A 18 -11.52 -3.26 5.33
N LEU A 19 -10.78 -3.27 4.22
CA LEU A 19 -10.52 -2.07 3.43
C LEU A 19 -11.61 -1.90 2.39
N ILE A 20 -12.24 -0.71 2.36
CA ILE A 20 -13.13 -0.32 1.28
C ILE A 20 -12.27 -0.03 0.04
N LYS A 21 -12.72 -0.49 -1.14
CA LYS A 21 -11.99 -0.32 -2.40
C LYS A 21 -12.13 1.11 -2.96
N TRP A 22 -11.66 2.13 -2.23
CA TRP A 22 -11.76 3.53 -2.62
C TRP A 22 -11.20 3.84 -4.02
N TRP A 23 -10.21 3.06 -4.48
CA TRP A 23 -9.63 3.21 -5.84
C TRP A 23 -10.60 2.84 -6.98
N LEU A 24 -11.73 2.19 -6.69
CA LEU A 24 -12.81 1.91 -7.64
C LEU A 24 -13.85 3.03 -7.72
N LEU A 25 -13.74 4.09 -6.91
CA LEU A 25 -14.62 5.24 -6.97
C LEU A 25 -14.27 6.11 -8.19
N LYS A 26 -14.62 5.63 -9.38
CA LYS A 26 -14.37 6.26 -10.68
C LYS A 26 -15.54 5.95 -11.62
N GLY A 27 -15.85 6.89 -12.53
CA GLY A 27 -16.90 6.72 -13.54
C GLY A 27 -18.28 6.49 -12.90
N ASP A 28 -19.01 5.50 -13.42
CA ASP A 28 -20.40 5.19 -13.04
C ASP A 28 -20.58 4.93 -11.53
N LYS A 29 -19.55 4.39 -10.87
CA LYS A 29 -19.55 4.14 -9.42
C LYS A 29 -19.59 5.41 -8.57
N VAL A 30 -19.22 6.57 -9.13
CA VAL A 30 -19.34 7.86 -8.44
C VAL A 30 -20.81 8.24 -8.32
N GLN A 31 -21.57 8.11 -9.41
CA GLN A 31 -23.01 8.42 -9.43
C GLN A 31 -23.80 7.47 -8.53
N GLU A 32 -23.51 6.17 -8.59
CA GLU A 32 -24.12 5.18 -7.69
C GLU A 32 -23.82 5.49 -6.21
N PHE A 33 -22.61 5.94 -5.89
CA PHE A 33 -22.24 6.31 -4.53
C PHE A 33 -22.92 7.60 -4.08
N CYS A 34 -23.01 8.63 -4.93
CA CYS A 34 -23.74 9.86 -4.63
C CYS A 34 -25.23 9.58 -4.38
N ASN A 35 -25.87 8.78 -5.24
CA ASN A 35 -27.27 8.38 -5.06
C ASN A 35 -27.48 7.63 -3.73
N GLU A 36 -26.52 6.79 -3.34
CA GLU A 36 -26.60 6.11 -2.04
C GLU A 36 -26.32 7.02 -0.85
N LEU A 37 -25.58 8.11 -1.02
CA LEU A 37 -25.40 9.13 0.01
C LEU A 37 -26.63 10.02 0.15
N ASP A 38 -27.29 10.39 -0.95
CA ASP A 38 -28.51 11.21 -0.94
C ASP A 38 -29.69 10.50 -0.24
N ASN A 39 -29.69 9.16 -0.28
CA ASN A 39 -30.65 8.32 0.45
C ASN A 39 -30.34 8.19 1.96
N LEU A 40 -29.19 8.66 2.44
CA LEU A 40 -28.83 8.58 3.86
C LEU A 40 -29.45 9.74 4.63
N VAL A 41 -30.39 9.41 5.51
CA VAL A 41 -30.89 10.35 6.51
C VAL A 41 -29.82 10.53 7.59
N PHE A 42 -29.22 11.72 7.61
CA PHE A 42 -28.34 12.13 8.70
C PHE A 42 -29.17 12.42 9.96
N PRO A 43 -28.64 12.14 11.17
CA PRO A 43 -29.35 12.50 12.39
C PRO A 43 -29.60 14.00 12.38
N GLY A 44 -30.88 14.41 12.41
CA GLY A 44 -31.24 15.80 12.64
C GLY A 44 -30.72 16.27 14.00
N GLU A 45 -30.54 17.58 14.15
CA GLU A 45 -30.08 18.29 15.35
C GLU A 45 -30.89 17.91 16.61
N GLY A 46 -30.56 16.76 17.20
CA GLY A 46 -31.23 16.22 18.36
C GLY A 46 -30.18 15.78 19.36
N HIS A 47 -29.91 16.64 20.35
CA HIS A 47 -29.26 16.39 21.65
C HIS A 47 -28.32 15.16 21.75
N LYS A 48 -27.42 14.99 20.78
CA LYS A 48 -26.31 14.03 20.84
C LYS A 48 -25.02 14.81 20.75
N ASP A 49 -24.01 14.35 21.47
CA ASP A 49 -22.64 14.86 21.38
C ASP A 49 -22.18 14.89 19.92
N VAL A 50 -21.52 15.98 19.52
CA VAL A 50 -21.05 16.23 18.14
C VAL A 50 -20.19 15.07 17.64
N ASN A 51 -19.36 14.51 18.52
CA ASN A 51 -18.51 13.37 18.19
C ASN A 51 -19.34 12.09 17.92
N ALA A 52 -20.43 11.87 18.66
CA ALA A 52 -21.33 10.74 18.42
C ALA A 52 -22.08 10.88 17.09
N ASN A 53 -22.49 12.10 16.72
CA ASN A 53 -23.08 12.37 15.42
C ASN A 53 -22.07 12.13 14.29
N TRP A 54 -20.83 12.60 14.45
CA TRP A 54 -19.77 12.36 13.47
C TRP A 54 -19.47 10.87 13.28
N MET A 55 -19.40 10.10 14.36
CA MET A 55 -19.19 8.65 14.30
C MET A 55 -20.34 7.94 13.57
N ASP A 56 -21.59 8.37 13.77
CA ASP A 56 -22.75 7.81 13.06
C ASP A 56 -22.72 8.15 11.57
N ILE A 57 -22.41 9.40 11.23
CA ILE A 57 -22.22 9.86 9.84
C ILE A 57 -21.12 9.05 9.17
N GLN A 58 -19.96 8.94 9.81
CA GLN A 58 -18.83 8.17 9.33
C GLN A 58 -19.23 6.70 9.11
N ALA A 59 -19.92 6.07 10.06
CA ALA A 59 -20.37 4.69 9.95
C ALA A 59 -21.32 4.48 8.77
N LYS A 60 -22.26 5.41 8.54
CA LYS A 60 -23.21 5.40 7.42
C LYS A 60 -22.49 5.54 6.08
N ILE A 61 -21.54 6.47 5.96
CA ILE A 61 -20.71 6.66 4.76
C ILE A 61 -19.88 5.40 4.48
N LEU A 62 -19.23 4.83 5.49
CA LEU A 62 -18.44 3.60 5.35
C LEU A 62 -19.30 2.38 4.97
N LYS A 63 -20.58 2.36 5.36
CA LYS A 63 -21.54 1.33 4.97
C LYS A 63 -21.97 1.49 3.51
N ALA A 64 -22.32 2.69 3.08
CA ALA A 64 -22.66 2.99 1.69
C ALA A 64 -21.48 2.71 0.75
N ALA A 65 -20.28 3.17 1.11
CA ALA A 65 -19.08 2.94 0.33
C ALA A 65 -18.72 1.44 0.29
N GLY A 66 -18.94 0.70 1.38
CA GLY A 66 -18.81 -0.76 1.40
C GLY A 66 -19.80 -1.48 0.47
N LYS A 67 -21.03 -0.95 0.32
CA LYS A 67 -22.07 -1.50 -0.56
C LYS A 67 -21.72 -1.29 -2.05
N VAL A 68 -21.31 -0.08 -2.43
CA VAL A 68 -21.03 0.29 -3.83
C VAL A 68 -19.64 -0.19 -4.29
N LEU A 69 -18.62 0.01 -3.47
CA LEU A 69 -17.22 -0.27 -3.85
C LEU A 69 -16.78 -1.69 -3.46
N GLY A 70 -17.49 -2.32 -2.52
CA GLY A 70 -17.10 -3.60 -1.93
C GLY A 70 -15.95 -3.47 -0.93
N ARG A 71 -15.80 -4.49 -0.09
CA ARG A 71 -14.71 -4.60 0.89
C ARG A 71 -13.69 -5.67 0.48
N THR A 72 -12.43 -5.45 0.83
CA THR A 72 -11.37 -6.45 0.74
C THR A 72 -10.77 -6.69 2.10
N LYS A 73 -10.69 -7.97 2.48
CA LYS A 73 -9.83 -8.39 3.58
C LYS A 73 -8.38 -8.25 3.13
N GLY A 74 -7.60 -7.52 3.91
CA GLY A 74 -6.20 -7.26 3.64
C GLY A 74 -5.44 -8.57 3.38
N GLY A 75 -5.00 -8.71 2.14
CA GLY A 75 -3.73 -9.34 1.88
C GLY A 75 -2.81 -8.20 1.50
N LYS A 76 -1.62 -8.14 2.09
CA LYS A 76 -0.55 -7.26 1.59
C LYS A 76 -0.46 -7.46 0.08
N ARG A 77 -0.99 -6.51 -0.70
CA ARG A 77 -0.52 -6.30 -2.07
C ARG A 77 0.90 -5.80 -1.88
N ILE A 78 1.82 -6.74 -1.72
CA ILE A 78 3.23 -6.48 -1.97
C ILE A 78 3.19 -5.89 -3.38
N PRO A 79 3.51 -4.60 -3.57
CA PRO A 79 3.68 -4.06 -4.90
C PRO A 79 4.68 -5.01 -5.52
N MET A 80 4.24 -5.81 -6.50
CA MET A 80 5.15 -6.73 -7.15
C MET A 80 6.26 -5.83 -7.66
N GLU A 81 7.46 -6.01 -7.13
CA GLU A 81 8.68 -5.45 -7.69
C GLU A 81 8.87 -6.18 -9.04
N THR A 82 8.01 -5.85 -10.00
CA THR A 82 7.80 -6.61 -11.24
C THR A 82 8.98 -6.47 -12.20
N TRP A 83 9.85 -5.48 -11.96
CA TRP A 83 10.91 -5.12 -12.89
C TRP A 83 12.05 -6.16 -13.00
N TRP A 84 12.20 -7.07 -12.04
CA TRP A 84 13.19 -8.18 -12.08
C TRP A 84 12.53 -9.56 -12.23
N TRP A 85 11.22 -9.63 -12.53
CA TRP A 85 10.47 -10.88 -12.60
C TRP A 85 10.67 -11.59 -13.96
N SER A 86 11.51 -12.62 -13.99
CA SER A 86 11.81 -13.38 -15.21
C SER A 86 11.15 -14.77 -15.23
N GLU A 87 11.03 -15.37 -16.42
CA GLU A 87 10.46 -16.71 -16.59
C GLU A 87 11.19 -17.81 -15.78
N PRO A 88 12.55 -17.78 -15.64
CA PRO A 88 13.27 -18.66 -14.72
C PRO A 88 12.78 -18.55 -13.25
N VAL A 89 12.52 -17.33 -12.76
CA VAL A 89 12.00 -17.12 -11.40
C VAL A 89 10.60 -17.72 -11.26
N ARG A 90 9.75 -17.52 -12.26
CA ARG A 90 8.36 -18.01 -12.26
C ARG A 90 8.31 -19.54 -12.26
N THR A 91 9.09 -20.17 -13.12
CA THR A 91 9.18 -21.64 -13.23
C THR A 91 9.73 -22.26 -11.95
N ALA A 92 10.82 -21.71 -11.38
CA ALA A 92 11.39 -22.21 -10.14
C ALA A 92 10.44 -22.05 -8.93
N LEU A 93 9.71 -20.94 -8.85
CA LEU A 93 8.69 -20.75 -7.82
C LEU A 93 7.47 -21.65 -8.00
N ARG A 94 7.07 -21.94 -9.23
CA ARG A 94 6.01 -22.91 -9.54
C ARG A 94 6.42 -24.31 -9.06
N ARG A 95 7.62 -24.79 -9.42
CA ARG A 95 8.16 -26.08 -8.96
C ARG A 95 8.22 -26.18 -7.44
N LYS A 96 8.72 -25.13 -6.76
CA LYS A 96 8.72 -25.05 -5.30
C LYS A 96 7.30 -25.15 -4.72
N LYS A 97 6.32 -24.47 -5.33
CA LYS A 97 4.93 -24.47 -4.88
C LYS A 97 4.26 -25.84 -5.06
N GLU A 98 4.52 -26.50 -6.18
CA GLU A 98 4.07 -27.86 -6.47
C GLU A 98 4.66 -28.85 -5.48
N ALA A 99 5.98 -28.85 -5.27
CA ALA A 99 6.64 -29.71 -4.28
C ALA A 99 6.13 -29.48 -2.85
N PHE A 100 5.80 -28.22 -2.49
CA PHE A 100 5.17 -27.93 -1.20
C PHE A 100 3.77 -28.53 -1.09
N LYS A 101 2.95 -28.46 -2.15
CA LYS A 101 1.62 -29.08 -2.17
C LYS A 101 1.72 -30.59 -2.02
N THR A 102 2.60 -31.24 -2.77
CA THR A 102 2.82 -32.69 -2.68
C THR A 102 3.21 -33.09 -1.26
N TRP A 103 4.21 -32.41 -0.67
CA TRP A 103 4.62 -32.68 0.71
C TRP A 103 3.51 -32.43 1.74
N GLN A 104 2.67 -31.41 1.55
CA GLN A 104 1.54 -31.15 2.46
C GLN A 104 0.48 -32.27 2.40
N SER A 105 0.28 -32.87 1.23
CA SER A 105 -0.66 -33.98 1.04
C SER A 105 -0.12 -35.30 1.57
N THR A 106 1.13 -35.66 1.24
CA THR A 106 1.70 -36.98 1.56
C THR A 106 2.37 -37.04 2.94
N LYS A 107 2.93 -35.92 3.42
CA LYS A 107 3.72 -35.77 4.66
C LYS A 107 4.91 -36.74 4.80
N THR A 108 5.39 -37.31 3.70
CA THR A 108 6.54 -38.21 3.67
C THR A 108 7.86 -37.45 3.83
N ASN A 109 8.91 -38.14 4.26
CA ASN A 109 10.25 -37.55 4.36
C ASN A 109 10.88 -37.28 2.99
N GLU A 110 10.57 -38.11 1.99
CA GLU A 110 11.06 -37.95 0.60
C GLU A 110 10.51 -36.66 -0.02
N ASP A 111 9.20 -36.43 0.05
CA ASP A 111 8.58 -35.22 -0.47
C ASP A 111 9.06 -33.96 0.29
N ARG A 112 9.37 -34.11 1.58
CA ARG A 112 9.98 -33.04 2.38
C ARG A 112 11.38 -32.68 1.87
N GLN A 113 12.19 -33.66 1.49
CA GLN A 113 13.51 -33.43 0.90
C GLN A 113 13.38 -32.78 -0.48
N GLN A 114 12.45 -33.25 -1.31
CA GLN A 114 12.18 -32.69 -2.64
C GLN A 114 11.73 -31.22 -2.57
N TYR A 115 10.87 -30.88 -1.60
CA TYR A 115 10.50 -29.49 -1.33
C TYR A 115 11.71 -28.65 -0.88
N LYS A 116 12.57 -29.16 0.02
CA LYS A 116 13.78 -28.45 0.45
C LYS A 116 14.71 -28.16 -0.72
N GLN A 117 14.88 -29.11 -1.63
CA GLN A 117 15.70 -28.96 -2.82
C GLN A 117 15.12 -27.90 -3.76
N SER A 118 13.85 -28.03 -4.15
CA SER A 118 13.14 -27.04 -4.98
C SER A 118 13.15 -25.63 -4.36
N LYS A 119 13.08 -25.54 -3.01
CA LYS A 119 13.18 -24.28 -2.28
C LYS A 119 14.57 -23.65 -2.37
N LYS A 120 15.63 -24.46 -2.34
CA LYS A 120 17.02 -24.00 -2.50
C LYS A 120 17.26 -23.50 -3.93
N GLU A 121 16.82 -24.26 -4.92
CA GLU A 121 16.91 -23.89 -6.34
C GLU A 121 16.17 -22.59 -6.64
N ALA A 122 14.93 -22.44 -6.16
CA ALA A 122 14.19 -21.20 -6.32
C ALA A 122 14.91 -20.00 -5.68
N ARG A 123 15.57 -20.17 -4.53
CA ARG A 123 16.39 -19.11 -3.91
C ARG A 123 17.59 -18.75 -4.78
N GLN A 124 18.28 -19.73 -5.35
CA GLN A 124 19.43 -19.50 -6.23
C GLN A 124 19.01 -18.74 -7.49
N VAL A 125 17.94 -19.20 -8.17
CA VAL A 125 17.43 -18.53 -9.38
C VAL A 125 17.03 -17.09 -9.07
N ILE A 126 16.30 -16.85 -7.98
CA ILE A 126 15.93 -15.49 -7.56
C ILE A 126 17.17 -14.62 -7.31
N ALA A 127 18.20 -15.16 -6.66
CA ALA A 127 19.44 -14.42 -6.40
C ALA A 127 20.16 -14.05 -7.70
N VAL A 128 20.29 -15.00 -8.63
CA VAL A 128 20.92 -14.78 -9.94
C VAL A 128 20.17 -13.72 -10.74
N GLU A 129 18.86 -13.85 -10.85
CA GLU A 129 18.04 -12.94 -11.67
C GLU A 129 17.97 -11.53 -11.06
N ARG A 130 17.89 -11.41 -9.72
CA ARG A 130 18.04 -10.12 -9.03
C ARG A 130 19.42 -9.50 -9.26
N SER A 131 20.48 -10.31 -9.19
CA SER A 131 21.84 -9.85 -9.45
C SER A 131 21.97 -9.32 -10.88
N LYS A 132 21.41 -10.03 -11.87
CA LYS A 132 21.40 -9.60 -13.28
C LYS A 132 20.66 -8.28 -13.44
N ALA A 133 19.43 -8.19 -12.92
CA ALA A 133 18.61 -6.98 -13.02
C ALA A 133 19.28 -5.76 -12.37
N THR A 134 20.01 -5.96 -11.26
CA THR A 134 20.66 -4.85 -10.54
C THR A 134 22.08 -4.55 -11.05
N LYS A 135 22.66 -5.39 -11.90
CA LYS A 135 24.05 -5.24 -12.37
C LYS A 135 24.27 -3.91 -13.08
N GLU A 136 23.34 -3.53 -13.96
CA GLU A 136 23.41 -2.25 -14.70
C GLU A 136 23.33 -1.05 -13.76
N LEU A 137 22.47 -1.13 -12.74
CA LEU A 137 22.37 -0.09 -11.72
C LEU A 137 23.71 0.09 -11.00
N TYR A 138 24.32 -0.99 -10.50
CA TYR A 138 25.62 -0.89 -9.82
C TYR A 138 26.73 -0.37 -10.73
N ALA A 139 26.78 -0.82 -11.99
CA ALA A 139 27.73 -0.28 -12.98
C ALA A 139 27.54 1.23 -13.23
N SER A 140 26.31 1.73 -13.16
CA SER A 140 26.03 3.18 -13.27
C SER A 140 26.45 3.97 -12.02
N LEU A 141 26.46 3.33 -10.84
CA LEU A 141 26.86 3.93 -9.57
C LEU A 141 28.39 4.09 -9.44
N GLU A 142 29.17 3.22 -10.08
CA GLU A 142 30.64 3.29 -10.11
C GLU A 142 31.18 4.42 -11.01
N LYS A 143 30.33 5.00 -11.87
CA LYS A 143 30.71 6.15 -12.72
C LYS A 143 30.84 7.42 -11.88
N LYS A 144 31.62 8.39 -12.39
CA LYS A 144 31.82 9.70 -11.73
C LYS A 144 30.50 10.42 -11.37
N ASP A 145 29.44 10.24 -12.16
CA ASP A 145 28.10 10.80 -11.90
C ASP A 145 27.17 9.93 -11.02
N GLY A 146 27.63 8.75 -10.58
CA GLY A 146 26.84 7.81 -9.77
C GLY A 146 26.36 8.39 -8.45
N HIS A 147 27.12 9.32 -7.84
CA HIS A 147 26.74 10.02 -6.61
C HIS A 147 25.39 10.76 -6.72
N LYS A 148 25.07 11.35 -7.88
CA LYS A 148 23.78 12.01 -8.12
C LYS A 148 22.63 10.99 -8.15
N LEU A 149 22.88 9.80 -8.72
CA LEU A 149 21.91 8.73 -8.79
C LEU A 149 21.60 8.16 -7.39
N ILE A 150 22.62 7.98 -6.53
CA ILE A 150 22.43 7.57 -5.12
C ILE A 150 21.51 8.56 -4.41
N TYR A 151 21.78 9.87 -4.53
CA TYR A 151 20.96 10.90 -3.90
C TYR A 151 19.52 10.86 -4.42
N LYS A 152 19.33 10.65 -5.73
CA LYS A 152 17.99 10.50 -6.34
C LYS A 152 17.25 9.27 -5.81
N LEU A 153 17.92 8.11 -5.71
CA LEU A 153 17.34 6.88 -5.16
C LEU A 153 16.96 7.04 -3.68
N ALA A 154 17.82 7.65 -2.87
CA ALA A 154 17.54 7.95 -1.47
C ALA A 154 16.32 8.87 -1.32
N LYS A 155 16.23 9.91 -2.17
CA LYS A 155 15.08 10.83 -2.20
C LYS A 155 13.79 10.12 -2.58
N LEU A 156 13.79 9.27 -3.62
CA LEU A 156 12.64 8.46 -4.02
C LEU A 156 12.18 7.53 -2.91
N ARG A 157 13.12 6.84 -2.24
CA ARG A 157 12.81 5.96 -1.11
C ARG A 157 12.16 6.72 0.05
N ASN A 158 12.70 7.89 0.40
CA ASN A 158 12.13 8.77 1.43
C ASN A 158 10.76 9.36 1.02
N GLN A 159 10.49 9.52 -0.26
CA GLN A 159 9.16 9.91 -0.74
C GLN A 159 8.17 8.75 -0.64
N ALA A 160 8.58 7.54 -0.99
CA ALA A 160 7.75 6.35 -0.91
C ALA A 160 7.34 5.98 0.54
N THR A 161 8.09 6.41 1.55
CA THR A 161 7.75 6.23 2.97
C THR A 161 6.80 7.30 3.52
N LYS A 162 6.41 8.29 2.71
CA LYS A 162 5.50 9.37 3.14
C LYS A 162 4.10 9.08 2.59
N ASP A 163 3.12 8.98 3.49
CA ASP A 163 1.72 8.72 3.12
C ASP A 163 1.11 9.84 2.28
N PHE A 164 1.65 11.05 2.41
CA PHE A 164 1.30 12.21 1.60
C PHE A 164 2.58 12.81 1.02
N VAL A 165 2.57 13.10 -0.28
CA VAL A 165 3.53 14.07 -0.83
C VAL A 165 3.22 15.36 -0.10
N LYS A 166 4.19 15.91 0.67
CA LYS A 166 4.03 17.24 1.27
C LYS A 166 3.73 18.20 0.12
N ASN A 167 2.47 18.51 -0.10
CA ASN A 167 2.05 19.49 -1.10
C ASN A 167 2.57 20.82 -0.57
N LYS A 168 3.70 21.25 -1.12
CA LYS A 168 4.26 22.58 -0.88
C LYS A 168 3.50 23.66 -1.65
N ILE A 169 2.34 23.32 -2.19
CA ILE A 169 1.58 24.17 -3.09
C ILE A 169 0.11 23.99 -2.72
N LEU A 170 -0.53 25.06 -2.31
CA LEU A 170 -1.96 25.14 -2.03
C LEU A 170 -2.55 26.24 -2.90
N LYS A 171 -3.75 26.06 -3.44
CA LYS A 171 -4.45 27.16 -4.10
C LYS A 171 -5.16 27.96 -3.01
N GLY A 172 -4.89 29.26 -2.95
CA GLY A 172 -5.55 30.17 -2.05
C GLY A 172 -6.95 30.57 -2.55
N PRO A 173 -7.75 31.21 -1.68
CA PRO A 173 -9.10 31.67 -2.01
C PRO A 173 -9.14 32.61 -3.22
N ASP A 174 -8.11 33.45 -3.39
CA ASP A 174 -7.96 34.37 -4.54
C ASP A 174 -7.55 33.67 -5.85
N GLY A 175 -7.46 32.33 -5.84
CA GLY A 175 -7.04 31.53 -6.98
C GLY A 175 -5.52 31.42 -7.19
N ASN A 176 -4.72 32.15 -6.39
CA ASN A 176 -3.26 32.15 -6.46
C ASN A 176 -2.63 30.93 -5.77
N LEU A 177 -1.49 30.46 -6.25
CA LEU A 177 -0.76 29.36 -5.64
C LEU A 177 0.15 29.85 -4.50
N VAL A 178 0.04 29.20 -3.35
CA VAL A 178 0.74 29.52 -2.10
C VAL A 178 1.78 28.44 -1.82
N TYR A 179 3.03 28.87 -1.59
CA TYR A 179 4.19 27.98 -1.53
C TYR A 179 4.90 27.94 -0.17
N ASN A 180 4.73 28.99 0.62
CA ASN A 180 5.40 29.17 1.90
C ASN A 180 4.63 28.47 3.01
N SER A 181 5.32 27.82 3.94
CA SER A 181 4.68 27.01 4.99
C SER A 181 3.77 27.83 5.91
N LYS A 182 4.12 29.08 6.22
CA LYS A 182 3.28 29.97 7.02
C LYS A 182 1.98 30.34 6.29
N ASP A 183 2.11 30.66 5.01
CA ASP A 183 0.98 31.09 4.18
C ASP A 183 0.05 29.92 3.88
N ILE A 184 0.58 28.72 3.62
CA ILE A 184 -0.20 27.48 3.48
C ILE A 184 -1.03 27.23 4.74
N LEU A 185 -0.45 27.39 5.93
CA LEU A 185 -1.15 27.18 7.19
C LEU A 185 -2.28 28.21 7.39
N LYS A 186 -2.02 29.47 7.04
CA LYS A 186 -3.01 30.55 7.10
C LYS A 186 -4.18 30.30 6.14
N THR A 187 -3.90 29.86 4.91
CA THR A 187 -4.93 29.50 3.93
C THR A 187 -5.74 28.28 4.39
N TRP A 188 -5.11 27.27 5.00
CA TRP A 188 -5.85 26.16 5.63
C TRP A 188 -6.78 26.65 6.74
N HIS A 189 -6.30 27.53 7.63
CA HIS A 189 -7.16 28.15 8.65
C HIS A 189 -8.39 28.83 8.03
N GLN A 190 -8.19 29.68 7.03
CA GLN A 190 -9.30 30.36 6.35
C GLN A 190 -10.31 29.38 5.74
N TYR A 191 -9.83 28.31 5.09
CA TYR A 191 -10.73 27.27 4.56
C TYR A 191 -11.51 26.54 5.65
N TYR A 192 -10.89 26.27 6.80
CA TYR A 192 -11.58 25.62 7.92
C TYR A 192 -12.59 26.56 8.58
N ASP A 193 -12.25 27.83 8.76
CA ASP A 193 -13.16 28.84 9.31
C ASP A 193 -14.39 28.98 8.40
N GLU A 194 -14.21 29.15 7.09
CA GLU A 194 -15.31 29.24 6.12
C GLU A 194 -16.17 27.97 6.03
N ALA A 195 -15.58 26.80 6.27
CA ALA A 195 -16.28 25.52 6.20
C ALA A 195 -17.00 25.15 7.50
N LEU A 196 -16.60 25.73 8.64
CA LEU A 196 -17.16 25.43 9.97
C LEU A 196 -18.11 26.53 10.47
N ASP A 197 -18.06 27.74 9.92
CA ASP A 197 -18.98 28.85 10.26
C ASP A 197 -20.30 28.83 9.45
N LYS A 198 -20.74 27.66 8.98
CA LYS A 198 -22.05 27.41 8.37
C LYS A 198 -22.79 26.30 9.10
#